data_AF-A0A842NA86-F1
#
_entry.id   AF-A0A842NA86-F1
#
_cell.length_a   1.000
_cell.length_b   1.000
_cell.length_c   1.000
_cell.angle_alpha   90.00
_cell.angle_beta   90.00
_cell.angle_gamma   90.00
#
_symmetry.space_group_name_H-M   'P 1'
#
loop_
_entity.id
_entity.type
_entity.pdbx_description
1 polymer ?
#
loop_
_entity_poly.entity_id
_entity_poly.type
_entity_poly.pdbx_seq_one_letter_code
_entity_poly.pdbx_strand_id
1 'polypeptide(L)'
;MKKVELFYSPACPHCPFARELLREYKVANPGFEYEEVDTYTPEGVDRGMSLKVMAVPSFVVDDEIKMVGWPFTAEDITKAIQ
;
A
#
# COMPACT_ATOMS: atom_id res chain seq x y z
N MET A 1 12.13 7.92 -9.14
CA MET A 1 11.73 6.60 -8.63
C MET A 1 10.45 6.83 -7.87
N LYS A 2 9.38 6.07 -8.14
CA LYS A 2 8.10 6.28 -7.45
C LYS A 2 8.18 5.66 -6.05
N LYS A 3 7.68 6.37 -5.03
CA LYS A 3 7.57 5.84 -3.67
C LYS A 3 6.21 5.20 -3.49
N VAL A 4 6.18 3.95 -3.04
CA VAL A 4 4.97 3.16 -2.84
C VAL A 4 4.83 2.84 -1.35
N GLU A 5 3.73 3.27 -0.76
CA GLU A 5 3.38 3.00 0.63
C GLU A 5 2.12 2.14 0.68
N LEU A 6 2.23 0.97 1.32
CA LEU A 6 1.10 0.11 1.61
C LEU A 6 0.66 0.29 3.05
N PHE A 7 -0.53 0.85 3.24
CA PHE A 7 -1.18 0.91 4.54
C PHE A 7 -1.88 -0.41 4.79
N TYR A 8 -1.49 -1.09 5.85
CA TYR A 8 -2.08 -2.37 6.24
C TYR A 8 -2.37 -2.37 7.75
N SER A 9 -3.26 -3.28 8.17
CA SER A 9 -3.49 -3.53 9.59
C SER A 9 -3.45 -5.04 9.85
N PRO A 10 -2.73 -5.51 10.90
CA PRO A 10 -2.73 -6.91 11.31
C PRO A 10 -4.11 -7.43 11.72
N ALA A 11 -5.06 -6.55 12.03
CA ALA A 11 -6.45 -6.93 12.31
C ALA A 11 -7.26 -7.25 11.03
N CYS A 12 -6.75 -6.90 9.84
CA CYS A 12 -7.46 -7.10 8.59
C CYS A 12 -7.12 -8.46 7.96
N PRO A 13 -8.10 -9.35 7.74
CA PRO A 13 -7.85 -10.69 7.20
C PRO A 13 -7.28 -10.69 5.78
N HIS A 14 -7.42 -9.59 5.04
CA HIS A 14 -7.00 -9.49 3.63
C HIS A 14 -5.65 -8.78 3.44
N CYS A 15 -5.09 -8.18 4.49
CA CYS A 15 -3.78 -7.51 4.42
C CYS A 15 -2.58 -8.44 4.07
N PRO A 16 -2.56 -9.73 4.45
CA PRO A 16 -1.47 -10.63 4.04
C PRO A 16 -1.37 -10.78 2.52
N PHE A 17 -2.50 -10.89 1.83
CA PHE A 17 -2.55 -11.03 0.37
C PHE A 17 -2.02 -9.79 -0.34
N ALA A 18 -2.38 -8.59 0.14
CA ALA A 18 -1.86 -7.32 -0.36
C ALA A 18 -0.33 -7.24 -0.28
N ARG A 19 0.25 -7.62 0.88
CA ARG A 19 1.70 -7.61 1.10
C ARG A 19 2.42 -8.59 0.19
N GLU A 20 1.90 -9.80 0.04
CA GLU A 20 2.49 -10.83 -0.79
C GLU A 20 2.51 -10.41 -2.26
N LEU A 21 1.38 -9.90 -2.76
CA LEU A 21 1.25 -9.44 -4.13
C LEU A 21 2.19 -8.24 -4.43
N LEU A 22 2.37 -7.32 -3.48
CA LEU A 22 3.33 -6.23 -3.60
C LEU A 22 4.79 -6.66 -3.52
N ARG A 23 5.08 -7.66 -2.69
CA ARG A 23 6.40 -8.26 -2.61
C ARG A 23 6.78 -8.92 -3.94
N GLU A 24 5.87 -9.68 -4.54
CA GLU A 24 6.06 -10.26 -5.88
C GLU A 24 6.27 -9.17 -6.93
N TYR A 25 5.45 -8.12 -6.90
CA TYR A 25 5.58 -7.00 -7.83
C TYR A 25 6.92 -6.27 -7.70
N LYS A 26 7.42 -6.08 -6.47
CA LYS A 26 8.75 -5.49 -6.22
C LYS A 26 9.89 -6.34 -6.78
N VAL A 27 9.78 -7.67 -6.66
CA VAL A 27 10.74 -8.61 -7.25
C VAL A 27 10.74 -8.51 -8.78
N ALA A 28 9.56 -8.38 -9.39
CA ALA A 28 9.43 -8.24 -10.84
C ALA A 28 9.86 -6.86 -11.36
N ASN A 29 9.69 -5.80 -10.56
CA ASN A 29 9.95 -4.41 -10.94
C ASN A 29 10.85 -3.70 -9.91
N PRO A 30 12.18 -3.86 -9.94
CA PRO A 30 13.10 -3.24 -8.99
C PRO A 30 13.29 -1.71 -9.15
N GLY A 31 12.31 -0.98 -9.70
CA GLY A 31 12.40 0.45 -10.04
C GLY A 31 11.66 1.43 -9.11
N PHE A 32 11.04 0.94 -8.05
CA PHE A 32 10.23 1.74 -7.13
C PHE A 32 10.58 1.45 -5.66
N GLU A 33 10.40 2.44 -4.79
CA GLU A 33 10.56 2.24 -3.35
C GLU A 33 9.27 1.67 -2.77
N TYR A 34 9.38 0.68 -1.90
CA TYR A 34 8.22 0.04 -1.27
C TYR A 34 8.38 0.08 0.24
N GLU A 35 7.39 0.66 0.92
CA GLU A 35 7.31 0.82 2.36
C GLU A 35 5.97 0.30 2.87
N GLU A 36 6.00 -0.42 3.98
CA GLU A 36 4.81 -0.99 4.62
C GLU A 36 4.48 -0.18 5.87
N VAL A 37 3.32 0.47 5.87
CA VAL A 37 2.86 1.32 6.96
C VAL A 37 1.79 0.57 7.75
N ASP A 38 2.12 0.21 9.00
CA ASP A 38 1.17 -0.45 9.90
C ASP A 38 0.23 0.58 10.54
N THR A 39 -1.04 0.62 10.12
CA THR A 39 -2.04 1.52 10.71
C THR A 39 -2.52 1.09 12.10
N TYR A 40 -1.92 0.07 12.68
CA TYR A 40 -2.11 -0.30 14.08
C TYR A 40 -1.10 0.40 15.02
N THR A 41 -0.01 0.94 14.48
CA THR A 41 0.94 1.75 15.25
C THR A 41 0.53 3.22 15.24
N PRO A 42 0.86 4.00 16.29
CA PRO A 42 0.57 5.43 16.33
C PRO A 42 1.14 6.19 15.13
N GLU A 43 2.33 5.81 14.66
CA GLU A 43 3.00 6.42 13.51
C GLU A 43 2.24 6.15 12.20
N GLY A 44 1.79 4.91 11.98
CA GLY A 44 1.04 4.58 10.78
C GLY A 44 -0.37 5.15 10.77
N VAL A 45 -0.99 5.31 11.95
CA VAL A 45 -2.25 6.07 12.09
C VAL A 45 -2.05 7.54 11.73
N ASP A 46 -1.00 8.18 12.25
CA ASP A 46 -0.71 9.59 11.95
C ASP A 46 -0.43 9.80 10.45
N ARG A 47 0.40 8.93 9.85
CA ARG A 47 0.67 8.94 8.41
C ARG A 47 -0.60 8.71 7.58
N GLY A 48 -1.44 7.75 8.00
CA GLY A 48 -2.73 7.47 7.37
C GLY A 48 -3.68 8.66 7.46
N MET A 49 -3.75 9.33 8.60
CA MET A 49 -4.55 10.53 8.79
C MET A 49 -4.05 11.71 7.96
N SER A 50 -2.73 11.91 7.87
CA SER A 50 -2.09 12.94 7.05
C SER A 50 -2.49 12.81 5.58
N LEU A 51 -2.53 11.57 5.08
CA LEU A 51 -2.95 11.24 3.72
C LEU A 51 -4.46 11.08 3.56
N LYS A 52 -5.24 11.12 4.65
CA LYS A 52 -6.69 10.85 4.71
C LYS A 52 -7.06 9.44 4.23
N VAL A 53 -6.23 8.46 4.56
CA VAL A 53 -6.50 7.04 4.36
C VAL A 53 -7.67 6.64 5.27
N MET A 54 -8.82 6.38 4.65
CA MET A 54 -10.07 6.07 5.36
C MET A 54 -10.31 4.58 5.57
N ALA A 55 -9.62 3.73 4.80
CA ALA A 55 -9.75 2.26 4.92
C ALA A 55 -8.41 1.57 4.65
N VAL A 56 -8.27 0.34 5.12
CA VAL A 56 -7.12 -0.53 4.84
C VAL A 56 -7.60 -1.85 4.22
N PRO A 57 -6.81 -2.50 3.35
CA PRO A 57 -5.51 -2.05 2.85
C PRO A 57 -5.64 -0.84 1.90
N SER A 58 -4.71 0.11 1.97
CA SER A 58 -4.66 1.27 1.06
C SER A 58 -3.31 1.39 0.39
N PHE A 59 -3.32 1.82 -0.86
CA PHE A 59 -2.15 1.93 -1.71
C PHE A 59 -1.90 3.39 -2.08
N VAL A 60 -0.74 3.88 -1.67
CA VAL A 60 -0.31 5.26 -1.90
C VAL A 60 0.94 5.22 -2.78
N VAL A 61 0.95 6.05 -3.82
CA VAL A 61 2.09 6.21 -4.72
C VAL A 61 2.43 7.69 -4.79
N ASP A 62 3.67 8.06 -4.46
CA ASP A 62 4.17 9.44 -4.42
C ASP A 62 3.28 10.37 -3.57
N ASP A 63 2.95 9.95 -2.33
CA ASP A 63 2.03 10.64 -1.41
C ASP A 63 0.58 10.81 -1.93
N GLU A 64 0.22 10.17 -3.05
CA GLU A 64 -1.13 10.18 -3.61
C GLU A 64 -1.83 8.84 -3.41
N ILE A 65 -3.03 8.86 -2.82
CA ILE A 65 -3.85 7.66 -2.68
C ILE A 65 -4.31 7.21 -4.07
N LYS A 66 -3.77 6.08 -4.53
CA LYS A 66 -4.17 5.44 -5.79
C LYS A 66 -5.30 4.45 -5.58
N MET A 67 -5.30 3.73 -4.46
CA MET A 67 -6.30 2.71 -4.16
C MET A 67 -6.63 2.69 -2.67
N VAL A 68 -7.91 2.46 -2.36
CA VAL A 68 -8.41 2.34 -0.99
C VAL A 68 -9.30 1.10 -0.90
N GLY A 69 -8.95 0.18 -0.01
CA GLY A 69 -9.68 -1.06 0.22
C GLY A 69 -9.22 -2.23 -0.65
N TRP A 70 -9.66 -3.42 -0.24
CA TRP A 70 -9.51 -4.68 -0.99
C TRP A 70 -10.80 -4.95 -1.78
N PRO A 71 -10.78 -5.55 -2.99
CA PRO A 71 -9.68 -6.22 -3.69
C PRO A 71 -8.90 -5.34 -4.67
N PHE A 72 -7.59 -5.59 -4.80
CA PHE A 72 -6.76 -5.07 -5.88
C PHE A 72 -5.83 -6.15 -6.42
N THR A 73 -5.45 -6.03 -7.69
CA THR A 73 -4.62 -6.99 -8.41
C THR A 73 -3.25 -6.40 -8.76
N ALA A 74 -2.33 -7.26 -9.21
CA ALA A 74 -1.01 -6.80 -9.67
C ALA A 74 -1.11 -5.85 -10.88
N GLU A 75 -2.15 -6.00 -11.70
CA GLU A 75 -2.44 -5.05 -12.78
C GLU A 75 -2.80 -3.66 -12.25
N ASP A 76 -3.59 -3.58 -11.18
CA ASP A 76 -3.97 -2.30 -10.58
C ASP A 76 -2.76 -1.56 -10.01
N ILE A 77 -1.84 -2.29 -9.39
CA ILE A 77 -0.55 -1.74 -8.94
C ILE A 77 0.27 -1.24 -10.11
N THR A 78 0.31 -2.01 -11.21
CA THR A 78 1.03 -1.61 -12.42
C THR A 78 0.47 -0.31 -12.98
N LYS A 79 -0.86 -0.18 -13.07
CA LYS A 79 -1.54 1.04 -13.51
C LYS A 79 -1.31 2.22 -12.57
N ALA A 80 -1.18 1.97 -11.27
CA ALA A 80 -0.91 3.01 -10.27
C ALA A 80 0.54 3.52 -10.33
N ILE A 81 1.48 2.66 -10.73
CA ILE A 81 2.92 2.96 -10.79
C ILE A 81 3.39 3.40 -12.19
N GLN A 82 2.72 3.04 -13.28
CA GLN A 82 2.97 3.63 -14.59
C GLN A 82 2.54 5.11 -14.61
#